data_AF-A0A0F9A0I5-F1
#
_entry.id   AF-A0A0F9A0I5-F1
#
_cell.length_a   1.000
_cell.length_b   1.000
_cell.length_c   1.000
_cell.angle_alpha   90.00
_cell.angle_beta   90.00
_cell.angle_gamma   90.00
#
_symmetry.space_group_name_H-M   'P 1'
#
loop_
_entity.id
_entity.type
_entity.pdbx_description
1 polymer ?
#
loop_
_entity_poly.entity_id
_entity_poly.type
_entity_poly.pdbx_seq_one_letter_code
_entity_poly.pdbx_strand_id
1 'polypeptide(L)'
;MKISDTLSLNPLKFFISSSWKGDLNDENKIIIKEIKKMSYTPITGDGCSNLALITHCQKKVMDADVLIVIFGEEYSSLVRKESKKALDNEIPILAFNKEHVEKDQKLEDYIYYLKDYIVYREFSDLRDLRMKVRDSIIDLISDCFRNFQKLYKDIFSWFDKNIINLTKKASDQLIKEYKMEEDNSID
;
A
#
# COMPACT_ATOMS: atom_id res chain seq x y z
N MET A 1 -35.31 -7.98 -2.25
CA MET A 1 -33.99 -8.00 -2.93
C MET A 1 -32.95 -7.96 -1.82
N LYS A 2 -32.27 -9.08 -1.54
CA LYS A 2 -31.25 -9.17 -0.49
C LYS A 2 -29.97 -8.51 -1.03
N ILE A 3 -29.41 -7.55 -0.31
CA ILE A 3 -28.13 -6.87 -0.62
C ILE A 3 -26.94 -7.81 -0.27
N SER A 4 -27.14 -9.14 -0.35
CA SER A 4 -26.15 -10.12 0.14
C SER A 4 -25.26 -10.70 -0.96
N ASP A 5 -25.55 -10.43 -2.22
CA ASP A 5 -24.74 -10.89 -3.35
C ASP A 5 -24.14 -9.68 -4.05
N THR A 6 -22.85 -9.77 -4.39
CA THR A 6 -22.07 -8.84 -5.25
C THR A 6 -21.41 -7.61 -4.62
N LEU A 7 -20.60 -7.83 -3.60
CA LEU A 7 -19.24 -7.27 -3.59
C LEU A 7 -18.34 -8.37 -3.02
N SER A 8 -17.87 -9.27 -3.88
CA SER A 8 -16.72 -10.10 -3.51
C SER A 8 -15.56 -9.12 -3.34
N LEU A 9 -15.33 -8.67 -2.10
CA LEU A 9 -14.15 -7.90 -1.75
C LEU A 9 -12.95 -8.74 -2.18
N ASN A 10 -12.28 -8.31 -3.26
CA ASN A 10 -11.05 -8.93 -3.67
C ASN A 10 -10.06 -8.73 -2.51
N PRO A 11 -9.62 -9.81 -1.85
CA PRO A 11 -8.70 -9.68 -0.73
C PRO A 11 -7.40 -9.05 -1.20
N LEU A 12 -6.83 -8.16 -0.37
CA LEU A 12 -5.53 -7.54 -0.65
C LEU A 12 -4.48 -8.60 -0.96
N LYS A 13 -3.64 -8.31 -1.95
CA LYS A 13 -2.60 -9.18 -2.47
C LYS A 13 -1.24 -8.73 -1.96
N PHE A 14 -0.51 -9.65 -1.35
CA PHE A 14 0.81 -9.40 -0.80
C PHE A 14 1.85 -10.23 -1.55
N PHE A 15 2.74 -9.57 -2.29
CA PHE A 15 3.88 -10.26 -2.90
C PHE A 15 4.97 -10.46 -1.87
N ILE A 16 5.46 -11.68 -1.70
CA ILE A 16 6.51 -12.02 -0.74
C ILE A 16 7.80 -12.30 -1.52
N SER A 17 8.81 -11.50 -1.24
CA SER A 17 10.15 -11.61 -1.79
C SER A 17 11.17 -11.90 -0.67
N SER A 18 12.17 -12.71 -0.99
CA SER A 18 13.26 -13.03 -0.06
C SER A 18 14.58 -13.19 -0.81
N SER A 19 15.70 -12.84 -0.15
CA SER A 19 17.04 -13.12 -0.68
C SER A 19 17.26 -14.65 -0.73
N TRP A 20 17.42 -15.21 -1.93
CA TRP A 20 17.24 -16.64 -2.22
C TRP A 20 18.37 -17.59 -1.76
N LYS A 21 19.26 -17.17 -0.87
CA LYS A 21 20.35 -18.03 -0.41
C LYS A 21 20.35 -18.05 1.12
N GLY A 22 20.06 -19.23 1.68
CA GLY A 22 19.98 -19.44 3.12
C GLY A 22 18.55 -19.61 3.66
N ASP A 23 18.52 -19.92 4.94
CA ASP A 23 17.47 -20.52 5.77
C ASP A 23 16.21 -19.65 5.98
N LEU A 24 15.66 -19.04 4.91
CA LEU A 24 14.47 -18.18 4.99
C LEU A 24 13.15 -18.89 4.62
N ASN A 25 13.19 -20.21 4.44
CA ASN A 25 12.01 -20.99 4.08
C ASN A 25 10.94 -20.96 5.18
N ASP A 26 11.36 -20.98 6.44
CA ASP A 26 10.43 -20.98 7.57
C ASP A 26 9.85 -19.59 7.81
N GLU A 27 10.65 -18.55 7.63
CA GLU A 27 10.23 -17.15 7.60
C GLU A 27 9.16 -16.94 6.51
N ASN A 28 9.43 -17.36 5.27
CA ASN A 28 8.46 -17.28 4.18
C ASN A 28 7.15 -18.01 4.51
N LYS A 29 7.23 -19.25 5.04
CA LYS A 29 6.03 -20.01 5.45
C LYS A 29 5.23 -19.28 6.52
N ILE A 30 5.89 -18.66 7.49
CA ILE A 30 5.22 -17.92 8.56
C ILE A 30 4.52 -16.69 8.00
N ILE A 31 5.18 -15.92 7.13
CA ILE A 31 4.57 -14.76 6.49
C ILE A 31 3.33 -15.17 5.68
N ILE A 32 3.44 -16.20 4.85
CA ILE A 32 2.31 -16.76 4.08
C ILE A 32 1.15 -17.14 5.03
N LYS A 33 1.46 -17.79 6.15
CA LYS A 33 0.47 -18.23 7.13
C LYS A 33 -0.25 -17.06 7.78
N GLU A 34 0.46 -16.00 8.16
CA GLU A 34 -0.15 -14.82 8.76
C GLU A 34 -1.01 -14.04 7.78
N ILE A 35 -0.55 -13.85 6.54
CA ILE A 35 -1.33 -13.17 5.49
C ILE A 35 -2.65 -13.92 5.26
N LYS A 36 -2.61 -15.26 5.15
CA LYS A 36 -3.82 -16.08 5.01
C LYS A 36 -4.74 -15.98 6.22
N LYS A 37 -4.21 -15.96 7.45
CA LYS A 37 -5.02 -15.79 8.67
C LYS A 37 -5.76 -14.47 8.71
N MET A 38 -5.16 -13.42 8.14
CA MET A 38 -5.79 -12.10 8.00
C MET A 38 -6.74 -12.03 6.79
N SER A 39 -7.02 -13.15 6.14
CA SER A 39 -7.88 -13.25 4.95
C SER A 39 -7.37 -12.47 3.74
N TYR A 40 -6.06 -12.33 3.61
CA TYR A 40 -5.39 -11.74 2.46
C TYR A 40 -4.79 -12.80 1.53
N THR A 41 -4.42 -12.40 0.31
CA THR A 41 -3.86 -13.29 -0.71
C THR A 41 -2.34 -13.16 -0.79
N PRO A 42 -1.57 -14.16 -0.35
CA PRO A 42 -0.13 -14.16 -0.58
C PRO A 42 0.20 -14.56 -2.03
N ILE A 43 1.18 -13.89 -2.61
CA ILE A 43 1.76 -14.19 -3.93
C ILE A 43 3.25 -14.47 -3.73
N THR A 44 3.74 -15.60 -4.24
CA THR A 44 5.18 -15.95 -4.21
C THR A 44 5.76 -16.02 -5.62
N GLY A 45 7.08 -15.86 -5.72
CA GLY A 45 7.83 -15.89 -6.97
C GLY A 45 8.10 -17.29 -7.57
N ASP A 46 7.64 -18.37 -6.93
CA ASP A 46 8.08 -19.72 -7.28
C ASP A 46 7.67 -20.17 -8.71
N GLY A 47 8.59 -20.83 -9.43
CA GLY A 47 8.27 -21.73 -10.54
C GLY A 47 8.65 -21.36 -11.99
N CYS A 48 9.68 -20.55 -12.28
CA CYS A 48 10.09 -20.24 -13.67
C CYS A 48 11.61 -20.24 -13.90
N SER A 49 12.06 -20.47 -15.14
CA SER A 49 13.49 -20.46 -15.52
C SER A 49 14.10 -19.04 -15.54
N ASN A 50 15.40 -18.92 -15.25
CA ASN A 50 16.10 -17.72 -14.78
C ASN A 50 15.83 -16.36 -15.47
N LEU A 51 15.59 -16.28 -16.78
CA LEU A 51 15.31 -15.01 -17.48
C LEU A 51 13.81 -14.68 -17.54
N ALA A 52 12.98 -15.70 -17.78
CA ALA A 52 11.53 -15.55 -17.71
C ALA A 52 11.06 -15.26 -16.27
N LEU A 53 11.80 -15.74 -15.27
CA LEU A 53 11.51 -15.55 -13.85
C LEU A 53 11.54 -14.06 -13.44
N ILE A 54 12.50 -13.27 -13.92
CA ILE A 54 12.60 -11.85 -13.54
C ILE A 54 11.39 -11.06 -14.04
N THR A 55 11.05 -11.20 -15.33
CA THR A 55 9.89 -10.51 -15.91
C THR A 55 8.58 -10.99 -15.28
N HIS A 56 8.48 -12.28 -14.96
CA HIS A 56 7.31 -12.85 -14.29
C HIS A 56 7.15 -12.33 -12.86
N CYS A 57 8.21 -12.31 -12.07
CA CYS A 57 8.18 -11.76 -10.72
C CYS A 57 7.86 -10.26 -10.72
N GLN A 58 8.43 -9.48 -11.64
CA GLN A 58 8.10 -8.05 -11.76
C GLN A 58 6.64 -7.81 -12.12
N LYS A 59 6.03 -8.64 -12.96
CA LYS A 59 4.58 -8.59 -13.22
C LYS A 59 3.77 -8.92 -11.97
N LYS A 60 4.16 -9.98 -11.24
CA LYS A 60 3.51 -10.34 -9.96
C LYS A 60 3.61 -9.25 -8.90
N VAL A 61 4.71 -8.49 -8.86
CA VAL A 61 4.82 -7.30 -8.01
C VAL A 61 3.77 -6.26 -8.41
N MET A 62 3.61 -5.99 -9.70
CA MET A 62 2.59 -5.04 -10.19
C MET A 62 1.14 -5.50 -9.92
N ASP A 63 0.92 -6.82 -9.83
CA ASP A 63 -0.39 -7.39 -9.50
C ASP A 63 -0.69 -7.39 -8.00
N ALA A 64 0.27 -6.98 -7.16
CA ALA A 64 0.16 -6.95 -5.71
C ALA A 64 -0.17 -5.55 -5.19
N ASP A 65 -0.86 -5.50 -4.06
CA ASP A 65 -1.18 -4.27 -3.35
C ASP A 65 -0.07 -3.87 -2.37
N VAL A 66 0.71 -4.84 -1.91
CA VAL A 66 1.83 -4.64 -0.97
C VAL A 66 2.97 -5.60 -1.30
N LEU A 67 4.20 -5.10 -1.21
CA LEU A 67 5.41 -5.91 -1.27
C LEU A 67 5.94 -6.19 0.14
N ILE A 68 6.19 -7.45 0.46
CA ILE A 68 6.91 -7.88 1.66
C ILE A 68 8.30 -8.37 1.24
N VAL A 69 9.35 -7.85 1.88
CA VAL A 69 10.74 -8.23 1.63
C VAL A 69 11.37 -8.80 2.90
N ILE A 70 12.03 -9.94 2.78
CA ILE A 70 12.84 -10.52 3.86
C ILE A 70 14.31 -10.47 3.45
N PHE A 71 15.12 -9.78 4.25
CA PHE A 71 16.57 -9.69 4.07
C PHE A 71 17.29 -10.75 4.93
N GLY A 72 18.02 -11.63 4.26
CA GLY A 72 18.93 -12.61 4.87
C GLY A 72 20.37 -12.12 4.91
N GLU A 73 21.31 -12.97 4.51
CA GLU A 73 22.77 -12.72 4.54
C GLU A 73 23.30 -12.01 3.30
N GLU A 74 22.88 -12.46 2.12
CA GLU A 74 23.45 -12.03 0.85
C GLU A 74 22.51 -11.09 0.07
N TYR A 75 23.12 -10.13 -0.62
CA TYR A 75 22.43 -9.25 -1.55
C TYR A 75 21.81 -10.04 -2.71
N SER A 76 20.51 -9.80 -2.96
CA SER A 76 19.79 -10.40 -4.09
C SER A 76 19.44 -9.35 -5.15
N SER A 77 20.01 -9.52 -6.35
CA SER A 77 19.67 -8.67 -7.49
C SER A 77 18.20 -8.77 -7.91
N LEU A 78 17.56 -9.91 -7.64
CA LEU A 78 16.13 -10.13 -7.88
C LEU A 78 15.29 -9.27 -6.93
N VAL A 79 15.56 -9.37 -5.61
CA VAL A 79 14.90 -8.56 -4.58
C VAL A 79 15.05 -7.08 -4.90
N ARG A 80 16.25 -6.63 -5.29
CA ARG A 80 16.44 -5.23 -5.69
C ARG A 80 15.54 -4.81 -6.85
N LYS A 81 15.42 -5.65 -7.89
CA LYS A 81 14.58 -5.35 -9.06
C LYS A 81 13.10 -5.32 -8.70
N GLU A 82 12.66 -6.19 -7.80
CA GLU A 82 11.29 -6.25 -7.31
C GLU A 82 10.96 -5.02 -6.44
N SER A 83 11.80 -4.70 -5.46
CA SER A 83 11.65 -3.51 -4.63
C SER A 83 11.71 -2.23 -5.45
N LYS A 84 12.63 -2.11 -6.41
CA LYS A 84 12.64 -0.97 -7.33
C LYS A 84 11.33 -0.87 -8.10
N LYS A 85 10.82 -2.00 -8.61
CA LYS A 85 9.55 -2.02 -9.34
C LYS A 85 8.38 -1.60 -8.46
N ALA A 86 8.36 -2.01 -7.19
CA ALA A 86 7.36 -1.56 -6.24
C ALA A 86 7.43 -0.04 -6.00
N LEU A 87 8.62 0.50 -5.75
CA LEU A 87 8.83 1.95 -5.59
C LEU A 87 8.38 2.74 -6.82
N ASP A 88 8.80 2.30 -8.02
CA ASP A 88 8.43 2.92 -9.30
C ASP A 88 6.90 2.92 -9.57
N ASN A 89 6.13 2.10 -8.85
CA ASN A 89 4.68 1.96 -9.00
C ASN A 89 3.93 2.32 -7.70
N GLU A 90 4.59 3.00 -6.76
CA GLU A 90 4.03 3.45 -5.47
C GLU A 90 3.41 2.30 -4.63
N ILE A 91 3.89 1.07 -4.83
CA ILE A 91 3.45 -0.08 -4.05
C ILE A 91 4.17 -0.04 -2.68
N PRO A 92 3.43 -0.02 -1.56
CA PRO A 92 4.02 -0.02 -0.23
C PRO A 92 4.92 -1.23 0.01
N ILE A 93 6.06 -1.01 0.66
CA ILE A 93 7.04 -2.05 0.96
C ILE A 93 7.16 -2.21 2.48
N LEU A 94 6.95 -3.44 2.95
CA LEU A 94 7.24 -3.87 4.31
C LEU A 94 8.50 -4.74 4.28
N ALA A 95 9.59 -4.28 4.90
CA ALA A 95 10.85 -5.02 4.93
C ALA A 95 11.20 -5.52 6.32
N PHE A 96 11.63 -6.77 6.36
CA PHE A 96 12.00 -7.50 7.58
C PHE A 96 13.45 -7.94 7.49
N ASN A 97 14.26 -7.49 8.43
CA ASN A 97 15.69 -7.74 8.47
C ASN A 97 16.06 -8.67 9.64
N LYS A 98 16.68 -9.83 9.36
CA LYS A 98 17.08 -10.75 10.44
C LYS A 98 18.24 -10.16 11.24
N GLU A 99 18.07 -10.08 12.56
CA GLU A 99 19.10 -9.64 13.51
C GLU A 99 20.16 -10.72 13.71
N HIS A 100 21.35 -10.31 14.17
CA HIS A 100 22.48 -11.20 14.50
C HIS A 100 22.97 -12.08 13.36
N VAL A 101 22.72 -11.64 12.12
CA VAL A 101 23.18 -12.29 10.90
C VAL A 101 24.15 -11.34 10.21
N GLU A 102 25.36 -11.84 9.94
CA GLU A 102 26.40 -11.12 9.18
C GLU A 102 25.91 -10.91 7.74
N LYS A 103 25.99 -9.66 7.26
CA LYS A 103 25.51 -9.28 5.93
C LYS A 103 26.67 -8.86 5.07
N ASP A 104 26.56 -9.15 3.78
CA ASP A 104 27.49 -8.54 2.84
C ASP A 104 27.27 -7.02 2.78
N GLN A 105 28.35 -6.28 2.54
CA GLN A 105 28.32 -4.82 2.48
C GLN A 105 27.30 -4.29 1.45
N LYS A 106 27.11 -5.01 0.34
CA LYS A 106 26.18 -4.58 -0.73
C LYS A 106 24.73 -4.62 -0.25
N LEU A 107 24.38 -5.59 0.59
CA LEU A 107 23.07 -5.69 1.21
C LEU A 107 22.88 -4.58 2.23
N GLU A 108 23.89 -4.30 3.06
CA GLU A 108 23.83 -3.21 4.04
C GLU A 108 23.62 -1.85 3.38
N ASP A 109 24.42 -1.52 2.35
CA ASP A 109 24.30 -0.28 1.58
C ASP A 109 22.91 -0.16 0.95
N TYR A 110 22.37 -1.29 0.46
CA TYR A 110 21.05 -1.34 -0.15
C TYR A 110 19.93 -1.13 0.87
N ILE A 111 20.02 -1.77 2.03
CA ILE A 111 19.07 -1.57 3.14
C ILE A 111 19.09 -0.11 3.58
N TYR A 112 20.28 0.47 3.76
CA TYR A 112 20.44 1.88 4.14
C TYR A 112 19.74 2.81 3.14
N TYR A 113 19.96 2.60 1.84
CA TYR A 113 19.29 3.36 0.79
C TYR A 113 17.76 3.27 0.82
N LEU A 114 17.21 2.09 1.15
CA LEU A 114 15.77 1.89 1.13
C LEU A 114 15.03 2.43 2.35
N LYS A 115 15.69 2.61 3.51
CA LYS A 115 15.04 2.87 4.81
C LYS A 115 14.07 4.06 4.79
N ASP A 116 14.35 5.08 3.99
CA ASP A 116 13.52 6.29 3.91
C ASP A 116 12.24 6.11 3.07
N TYR A 117 12.14 5.00 2.32
CA TYR A 117 11.06 4.74 1.37
C TYR A 117 10.14 3.59 1.78
N ILE A 118 10.46 2.88 2.87
CA ILE A 118 9.81 1.62 3.23
C ILE A 118 9.49 1.56 4.73
N VAL A 119 8.57 0.67 5.11
CA VAL A 119 8.42 0.29 6.52
C VAL A 119 9.45 -0.78 6.84
N TYR A 120 10.46 -0.41 7.61
CA TYR A 120 11.56 -1.30 7.99
C TYR A 120 11.38 -1.79 9.44
N ARG A 121 11.54 -3.10 9.64
CA ARG A 121 11.55 -3.77 10.95
C ARG A 121 12.67 -4.80 10.99
N GLU A 122 13.38 -4.87 12.10
CA GLU A 122 14.36 -5.94 12.35
C GLU A 122 13.66 -7.08 13.09
N PHE A 123 14.11 -8.32 13.03
CA PHE A 123 13.54 -9.43 13.80
C PHE A 123 14.62 -10.43 14.24
N SER A 124 14.48 -11.00 15.44
CA SER A 124 15.46 -11.95 15.98
C SER A 124 15.08 -13.41 15.79
N ASP A 125 13.78 -13.72 15.80
CA ASP A 125 13.27 -15.08 15.66
C ASP A 125 11.93 -15.15 14.90
N LEU A 126 11.46 -16.37 14.67
CA LEU A 126 10.22 -16.66 13.93
C LEU A 126 8.94 -16.15 14.62
N ARG A 127 8.92 -16.08 15.96
CA ARG A 127 7.79 -15.56 16.74
C ARG A 127 7.75 -14.04 16.65
N ASP A 128 8.90 -13.40 16.78
CA ASP A 128 9.07 -11.96 16.62
C ASP A 128 8.72 -11.51 15.20
N LEU A 129 9.22 -12.22 14.18
CA LEU A 129 8.84 -11.98 12.77
C LEU A 129 7.32 -12.01 12.59
N ARG A 130 6.63 -13.01 13.16
CA ARG A 130 5.18 -13.12 13.09
C ARG A 130 4.48 -11.88 13.64
N MET A 131 4.91 -11.41 14.81
CA MET A 131 4.33 -10.22 15.44
C MET A 131 4.58 -8.99 14.59
N LYS A 132 5.83 -8.77 14.18
CA LYS A 132 6.23 -7.60 13.38
C LYS A 132 5.54 -7.54 12.02
N VAL A 133 5.30 -8.68 11.37
CA VAL A 133 4.53 -8.75 10.12
C VAL A 133 3.09 -8.32 10.35
N ARG A 134 2.43 -8.89 11.37
CA ARG A 134 1.04 -8.53 11.71
C ARG A 134 0.91 -7.05 12.03
N ASP A 135 1.78 -6.53 12.89
CA ASP A 135 1.72 -5.15 13.34
C ASP A 135 1.97 -4.19 12.17
N SER A 136 2.95 -4.48 11.31
CA SER A 136 3.24 -3.66 10.13
C SER A 136 2.08 -3.62 9.13
N ILE A 137 1.35 -4.74 8.95
CA ILE A 137 0.15 -4.77 8.09
C ILE A 137 -0.98 -3.94 8.72
N ILE A 138 -1.20 -4.06 10.04
CA ILE A 138 -2.22 -3.28 10.75
C ILE A 138 -1.90 -1.79 10.68
N ASP A 139 -0.65 -1.40 10.91
CA ASP A 139 -0.18 -0.02 10.82
C ASP A 139 -0.44 0.55 9.42
N LEU A 140 -0.01 -0.17 8.37
CA LEU A 140 -0.20 0.23 6.98
C LEU A 140 -1.69 0.45 6.65
N ILE A 141 -2.55 -0.51 6.98
CA ILE A 141 -3.98 -0.41 6.69
C ILE A 141 -4.62 0.72 7.49
N SER A 142 -4.22 0.91 8.75
CA SER A 142 -4.72 1.97 9.60
C SER A 142 -4.35 3.35 9.06
N ASP A 143 -3.13 3.51 8.53
CA ASP A 143 -2.67 4.75 7.93
C ASP A 143 -3.38 5.05 6.60
N CYS A 144 -3.54 4.03 5.75
CA CYS A 144 -4.36 4.15 4.53
C CYS A 144 -5.79 4.59 4.86
N PHE A 145 -6.40 3.99 5.88
CA PHE A 145 -7.76 4.34 6.30
C PHE A 145 -7.86 5.77 6.85
N ARG A 146 -6.89 6.19 7.68
CA ARG A 146 -6.83 7.57 8.21
C ARG A 146 -6.68 8.59 7.08
N ASN A 147 -5.82 8.31 6.10
CA ASN A 147 -5.61 9.17 4.94
C ASN A 147 -6.88 9.26 4.09
N PHE A 148 -7.55 8.13 3.85
CA PHE A 148 -8.84 8.11 3.15
C PHE A 148 -9.89 8.95 3.88
N GLN A 149 -10.04 8.81 5.19
CA GLN A 149 -10.98 9.60 5.99
C GLN A 149 -10.70 11.10 5.91
N LYS A 150 -9.42 11.49 5.94
CA LYS A 150 -9.02 12.89 5.81
C LYS A 150 -9.38 13.44 4.43
N LEU A 151 -9.00 12.73 3.37
CA LEU A 151 -9.31 13.10 1.98
C LEU A 151 -10.83 13.23 1.78
N TYR A 152 -11.60 12.27 2.31
CA TYR A 152 -13.06 12.31 2.27
C TYR A 152 -13.60 13.58 2.95
N LYS A 153 -13.15 13.90 4.17
CA LYS A 153 -13.56 15.13 4.86
C LYS A 153 -13.20 16.39 4.08
N ASP A 154 -12.01 16.43 3.49
CA ASP A 154 -11.53 17.58 2.73
C ASP A 154 -12.37 17.79 1.46
N ILE A 155 -12.68 16.71 0.73
CA ILE A 155 -13.55 16.73 -0.45
C ILE A 155 -14.96 17.21 -0.08
N PHE A 156 -15.57 16.65 0.97
CA PHE A 156 -16.92 17.04 1.38
C PHE A 156 -16.98 18.48 1.90
N SER A 157 -15.99 18.92 2.68
CA SER A 157 -15.88 20.32 3.11
C SER A 157 -15.75 21.28 1.92
N TRP A 158 -15.01 20.87 0.88
CA TRP A 158 -14.91 21.63 -0.37
C TRP A 158 -16.26 21.68 -1.09
N PHE A 159 -16.98 20.56 -1.21
CA PHE A 159 -18.31 20.53 -1.83
C PHE A 159 -19.29 21.43 -1.08
N ASP A 160 -19.39 21.33 0.24
CA ASP A 160 -20.31 22.14 1.04
C ASP A 160 -20.05 23.64 0.86
N LYS A 161 -18.78 24.06 0.95
CA LYS A 161 -18.40 25.47 0.75
C LYS A 161 -18.76 25.97 -0.64
N ASN A 162 -18.52 25.17 -1.67
CA ASN A 162 -18.78 25.60 -3.05
C ASN A 162 -20.26 25.58 -3.41
N ILE A 163 -21.02 24.58 -2.95
CA ILE A 163 -22.48 24.55 -3.15
C ILE A 163 -23.13 25.73 -2.43
N ILE A 164 -22.73 26.03 -1.19
CA ILE A 164 -23.23 27.20 -0.45
C ILE A 164 -22.90 28.51 -1.19
N ASN A 165 -21.67 28.65 -1.69
CA ASN A 165 -21.27 29.84 -2.42
C ASN A 165 -22.02 29.99 -3.77
N LEU A 166 -22.26 28.90 -4.49
CA LEU A 166 -23.00 28.90 -5.75
C LEU A 166 -24.48 29.24 -5.53
N THR A 167 -25.11 28.64 -4.52
CA THR A 167 -26.51 28.94 -4.17
C THR A 167 -26.67 30.38 -3.70
N LYS A 168 -25.76 30.89 -2.87
CA LYS A 168 -25.78 32.29 -2.44
C LYS A 168 -25.67 33.25 -3.63
N LYS A 169 -24.72 33.01 -4.55
CA LYS A 169 -24.58 33.83 -5.77
C LYS A 169 -25.85 33.81 -6.63
N ALA A 170 -26.47 32.65 -6.81
CA ALA A 170 -27.70 32.52 -7.58
C ALA A 170 -28.87 33.27 -6.92
N SER A 171 -29.03 33.15 -5.59
CA SER A 171 -30.05 33.91 -4.84
C SER A 171 -29.81 35.42 -4.91
N ASP A 172 -28.58 35.88 -4.72
CA ASP A 172 -28.23 37.31 -4.79
C ASP A 172 -28.53 37.90 -6.19
N GLN A 173 -28.34 37.10 -7.25
CA GLN A 173 -28.63 37.50 -8.62
C GLN A 173 -30.14 37.59 -8.88
N LEU A 174 -30.92 36.59 -8.45
CA LEU A 174 -32.38 36.62 -8.54
C LEU A 174 -32.99 37.81 -7.79
N ILE A 175 -32.49 38.12 -6.59
CA ILE A 175 -32.97 39.29 -5.81
C ILE A 175 -32.69 40.60 -6.55
N LYS A 176 -31.55 40.72 -7.23
CA LYS A 176 -31.23 41.91 -8.04
C LYS A 176 -32.16 42.04 -9.25
N GLU A 177 -32.41 40.94 -9.96
CA GLU A 177 -33.30 40.91 -11.11
C GLU A 177 -34.72 41.35 -10.71
N TYR A 178 -35.27 40.80 -9.63
CA TYR A 178 -36.59 41.19 -9.11
C TYR A 178 -36.71 42.68 -8.75
N LYS A 179 -35.70 43.25 -8.08
CA LYS A 179 -35.73 44.69 -7.70
C LYS A 179 -35.67 45.61 -8.92
N MET A 180 -34.91 45.23 -9.95
CA MET A 180 -34.84 45.99 -11.20
C MET A 180 -36.16 45.93 -11.99
N GLU A 181 -36.92 44.85 -11.89
CA GLU A 181 -38.25 44.75 -12.52
C GLU A 181 -39.30 45.61 -11.79
N GLU A 182 -39.30 45.65 -10.45
CA GLU A 182 -40.20 46.52 -9.67
C GLU A 182 -39.96 48.00 -9.96
N ASP A 183 -38.69 48.44 -10.00
CA ASP A 183 -38.32 49.84 -10.24
C ASP A 183 -38.71 50.33 -11.66
N ASN A 184 -38.80 49.42 -12.64
CA ASN A 184 -39.21 49.73 -14.03
C ASN A 184 -40.73 49.65 -14.28
N SER A 185 -41.53 49.28 -13.26
CA SER A 185 -42.99 49.08 -13.39
C SER A 185 -43.83 50.25 -12.85
N ILE A 186 -43.19 51.34 -12.43
CA ILE A 186 -43.82 52.51 -11.76
C ILE A 186 -44.02 53.71 -12.72
N ASP A 187 -43.64 53.61 -14.00
CA ASP A 187 -43.96 54.59 -15.05
C ASP A 187 -45.26 54.24 -15.81
#